data_AF-A0A505HUL5-F1
#
_entry.id   AF-A0A505HUL5-F1
#
_cell.length_a   1.000
_cell.length_b   1.000
_cell.length_c   1.000
_cell.angle_alpha   90.00
_cell.angle_beta   90.00
_cell.angle_gamma   90.00
#
_symmetry.space_group_name_H-M   'P 1'
#
loop_
_entity.id
_entity.type
_entity.pdbx_description
1 polymer ?
#
loop_
_entity_poly.entity_id
_entity_poly.type
_entity_poly.pdbx_seq_one_letter_code
_entity_poly.pdbx_strand_id
1 'polypeptide(L)'
;MNRSLFSIFIAVCVYAHCVFASLTSSEIANSLNELAQQGFAAKDLVLEINSTADAGPMRDVYTEMDTMVTVVLTDVEFMTNTPIITDQAEEQTVYEGYSNFVQSLLELMDAFSSSATELKSIDSTTKDKVPSEVRILESAVDAYFYNIIGLFPANSSYNAQASNQKAQVDTHCFQAIWAFDLSDGILNQIESSKAVLEIEHDVADQLRADGIPLESISAIIWSHHHIDHTGDPSRFPPSTKLVVGPGFKSHSRTFPGYPSNTDSLVTDDAFIGRDLVELDFTDSIEIGGFLAIDFFEDGSLYLLRSNGHTDDHISALARTSENRFVFLGGDIAHHPGEFRPTKHLPLPSEISLWTVGQQSAEAVSVCPASVFEAISPAKGRGLDAKVTPFYELNAAMNESLGDAEAALEKMMTFDATSEVLVIIAHDASLGDILPFFPKRMTDWHMEGYKARGAWRFLRDIAVVFNGSTE
;
A
#
# COMPACT_ATOMS: atom_id res chain seq x y z
N MET A 1 34.82 25.91 -17.29
CA MET A 1 34.67 27.39 -17.27
C MET A 1 34.39 27.79 -15.82
N ASN A 2 35.10 28.78 -15.26
CA ASN A 2 35.32 28.89 -13.81
C ASN A 2 34.09 29.42 -13.03
N ARG A 3 33.56 28.63 -12.08
CA ARG A 3 32.35 28.88 -11.23
C ARG A 3 32.34 30.25 -10.50
N SER A 4 33.49 30.91 -10.37
CA SER A 4 33.61 32.21 -9.71
C SER A 4 33.17 33.41 -10.57
N LEU A 5 33.18 33.31 -11.91
CA LEU A 5 32.89 34.46 -12.77
C LEU A 5 31.39 34.68 -13.01
N PHE A 6 30.58 33.62 -12.95
CA PHE A 6 29.13 33.72 -13.07
C PHE A 6 28.47 34.28 -11.80
N SER A 7 29.00 33.88 -10.63
CA SER A 7 28.54 34.36 -9.32
C SER A 7 28.75 35.88 -9.11
N ILE A 8 29.74 36.48 -9.79
CA ILE A 8 30.01 37.92 -9.72
C ILE A 8 29.05 38.73 -10.62
N PHE A 9 28.54 38.13 -11.70
CA PHE A 9 27.54 38.81 -12.55
C PHE A 9 26.18 38.91 -11.85
N ILE A 10 25.81 37.88 -11.09
CA ILE A 10 24.55 37.84 -10.32
C ILE A 10 24.60 38.78 -9.11
N ALA A 11 25.73 38.86 -8.40
CA ALA A 11 25.89 39.79 -7.28
C ALA A 11 25.80 41.28 -7.66
N VAL A 12 26.03 41.65 -8.93
CA VAL A 12 25.88 43.03 -9.40
C VAL A 12 24.41 43.36 -9.73
N CYS A 13 23.59 42.36 -10.07
CA CYS A 13 22.14 42.56 -10.27
C CYS A 13 21.37 42.76 -8.96
N VAL A 14 21.91 42.31 -7.82
CA VAL A 14 21.27 42.44 -6.49
C VAL A 14 21.31 43.88 -5.93
N TYR A 15 22.01 44.83 -6.57
CA TYR A 15 22.11 46.21 -6.09
C TYR A 15 21.33 47.26 -6.90
N ALA A 16 20.55 46.86 -7.90
CA ALA A 16 19.67 47.76 -8.64
C ALA A 16 18.20 47.38 -8.41
N HIS A 17 17.41 48.32 -7.90
CA HIS A 17 15.97 48.18 -7.71
C HIS A 17 15.28 47.79 -9.02
N CYS A 18 14.75 46.57 -9.14
CA CYS A 18 13.91 46.19 -10.28
C CYS A 18 12.77 45.26 -9.83
N VAL A 19 11.57 45.64 -10.27
CA VAL A 19 10.30 44.90 -10.26
C VAL A 19 10.52 43.39 -10.42
N PHE A 20 9.97 42.57 -9.53
CA PHE A 20 9.95 41.11 -9.70
C PHE A 20 9.25 40.79 -11.03
N ALA A 21 9.98 40.20 -11.98
CA ALA A 21 9.47 39.93 -13.33
C ALA A 21 8.47 38.77 -13.31
N SER A 22 7.29 38.96 -13.89
CA SER A 22 6.33 37.89 -14.19
C SER A 22 6.75 37.17 -15.47
N LEU A 23 6.66 35.84 -15.51
CA LEU A 23 6.87 35.07 -16.74
C LEU A 23 5.64 35.08 -17.64
N THR A 24 5.84 35.11 -18.95
CA THR A 24 4.78 34.89 -19.92
C THR A 24 4.47 33.40 -20.09
N SER A 25 3.24 33.07 -20.50
CA SER A 25 2.81 31.70 -20.78
C SER A 25 3.74 30.96 -21.76
N SER A 26 4.28 31.66 -22.77
CA SER A 26 5.25 31.09 -23.70
C SER A 26 6.63 30.84 -23.09
N GLU A 27 7.10 31.69 -22.18
CA GLU A 27 8.38 31.49 -21.49
C GLU A 27 8.30 30.28 -20.56
N ILE A 28 7.18 30.13 -19.83
CA ILE A 28 6.91 28.97 -18.97
C ILE A 28 6.88 27.68 -19.81
N ALA A 29 6.11 27.67 -20.90
CA ALA A 29 6.03 26.50 -21.78
C ALA A 29 7.38 26.13 -22.41
N ASN A 30 8.19 27.12 -22.81
CA ASN A 30 9.52 26.87 -23.36
C ASN A 30 10.44 26.25 -22.30
N SER A 31 10.48 26.81 -21.09
CA SER A 31 11.29 26.25 -20.00
C SER A 31 10.89 24.80 -19.67
N LEU A 32 9.58 24.53 -19.57
CA LEU A 32 9.07 23.18 -19.33
C LEU A 32 9.50 22.20 -20.43
N ASN A 33 9.48 22.61 -21.70
CA ASN A 33 9.94 21.76 -22.79
C ASN A 33 11.47 21.55 -22.79
N GLU A 34 12.26 22.54 -22.38
CA GLU A 34 13.71 22.39 -22.21
C GLU A 34 14.04 21.44 -21.05
N LEU A 35 13.32 21.55 -19.93
CA LEU A 35 13.39 20.61 -18.81
C LEU A 35 12.98 19.20 -19.24
N ALA A 36 11.95 19.06 -20.07
CA ALA A 36 11.54 17.77 -20.62
C ALA A 36 12.66 17.12 -21.44
N GLN A 37 13.35 17.89 -22.28
CA GLN A 37 14.49 17.39 -23.06
C GLN A 37 15.63 16.90 -22.16
N GLN A 38 15.91 17.60 -21.06
CA GLN A 38 16.91 17.17 -20.07
C GLN A 38 16.48 15.88 -19.37
N GLY A 39 15.21 15.76 -18.97
CA GLY A 39 14.67 14.54 -18.38
C GLY A 39 14.80 13.33 -19.30
N PHE A 40 14.47 13.48 -20.58
CA PHE A 40 14.65 12.43 -21.58
C PHE A 40 16.12 12.07 -21.82
N ALA A 41 17.02 13.06 -21.84
CA ALA A 41 18.46 12.83 -21.97
C ALA A 41 19.02 12.04 -20.78
N ALA A 42 18.64 12.42 -19.55
CA ALA A 42 19.02 11.68 -18.34
C ALA A 42 18.50 10.24 -18.38
N LYS A 43 17.26 10.03 -18.84
CA LYS A 43 16.65 8.70 -18.99
C LYS A 43 17.44 7.84 -19.96
N ASP A 44 17.78 8.38 -21.13
CA ASP A 44 18.52 7.64 -22.16
C ASP A 44 19.91 7.20 -21.63
N LEU A 45 20.58 8.04 -20.83
CA LEU A 45 21.83 7.69 -20.15
C LEU A 45 21.63 6.56 -19.12
N VAL A 46 20.57 6.60 -18.31
CA VAL A 46 20.25 5.53 -17.34
C VAL A 46 20.03 4.19 -18.06
N LEU A 47 19.29 4.20 -19.17
CA LEU A 47 19.04 3.00 -19.98
C LEU A 47 20.31 2.50 -20.69
N GLU A 48 21.19 3.40 -21.14
CA GLU A 48 22.49 3.04 -21.70
C GLU A 48 23.33 2.27 -20.67
N ILE A 49 23.41 2.77 -19.44
CA ILE A 49 24.14 2.15 -18.33
C ILE A 49 23.59 0.75 -18.05
N ASN A 50 22.27 0.62 -17.95
CA ASN A 50 21.61 -0.67 -17.72
C ASN A 50 21.89 -1.68 -18.85
N SER A 51 21.96 -1.23 -20.10
CA SER A 51 22.19 -2.10 -21.26
C SER A 51 23.66 -2.50 -21.46
N THR A 52 24.60 -1.67 -21.00
CA THR A 52 26.04 -1.83 -21.24
C THR A 52 26.82 -2.31 -20.01
N ALA A 53 26.22 -2.20 -18.83
CA ALA A 53 26.87 -2.34 -17.54
C ALA A 53 28.07 -1.39 -17.34
N ASP A 54 28.10 -0.26 -18.05
CA ASP A 54 29.16 0.75 -17.93
C ASP A 54 28.74 1.89 -16.99
N ALA A 55 29.47 2.09 -15.90
CA ALA A 55 29.25 3.17 -14.95
C ALA A 55 29.57 4.57 -15.51
N GLY A 56 30.35 4.64 -16.60
CA GLY A 56 30.91 5.87 -17.15
C GLY A 56 29.90 7.03 -17.28
N PRO A 57 28.69 6.79 -17.81
CA PRO A 57 27.66 7.82 -17.97
C PRO A 57 26.97 8.28 -16.68
N MET A 58 27.12 7.61 -15.52
CA MET A 58 26.38 7.98 -14.29
C MET A 58 26.67 9.40 -13.80
N ARG A 59 27.89 9.89 -14.01
CA ARG A 59 28.23 11.27 -13.64
C ARG A 59 27.43 12.28 -14.46
N ASP A 60 27.17 11.95 -15.72
CA ASP A 60 26.44 12.81 -16.62
C ASP A 60 24.93 12.75 -16.29
N VAL A 61 24.39 11.59 -15.88
CA VAL A 61 23.04 11.47 -15.28
C VAL A 61 22.85 12.44 -14.12
N TYR A 62 23.76 12.42 -13.14
CA TYR A 62 23.68 13.35 -12.00
C TYR A 62 23.81 14.82 -12.42
N THR A 63 24.62 15.10 -13.45
CA THR A 63 24.79 16.47 -13.96
C THR A 63 23.51 16.98 -14.61
N GLU A 64 22.79 16.14 -15.35
CA GLU A 64 21.49 16.50 -15.93
C GLU A 64 20.45 16.75 -14.82
N MET A 65 20.38 15.89 -13.80
CA MET A 65 19.47 16.08 -12.65
C MET A 65 19.76 17.38 -11.87
N ASP A 66 21.03 17.65 -11.56
CA ASP A 66 21.46 18.90 -10.91
C ASP A 66 21.09 20.14 -11.74
N THR A 67 21.20 20.03 -13.07
CA THR A 67 20.85 21.11 -13.99
C THR A 67 19.35 21.36 -13.98
N MET A 68 18.53 20.30 -14.04
CA MET A 68 17.08 20.40 -13.90
C MET A 68 16.68 21.07 -12.59
N VAL A 69 17.23 20.63 -11.46
CA VAL A 69 16.97 21.24 -10.14
C VAL A 69 17.30 22.73 -10.14
N THR A 70 18.44 23.12 -10.71
CA THR A 70 18.87 24.52 -10.76
C THR A 70 17.92 25.38 -11.59
N VAL A 71 17.49 24.88 -12.75
CA VAL A 71 16.54 25.59 -13.63
C VAL A 71 15.18 25.70 -12.95
N VAL A 72 14.68 24.60 -12.39
CA VAL A 72 13.40 24.56 -11.68
C VAL A 72 13.35 25.57 -10.53
N LEU A 73 14.37 25.60 -9.66
CA LEU A 73 14.43 26.55 -8.54
C LEU A 73 14.50 28.00 -9.03
N THR A 74 15.20 28.25 -10.13
CA THR A 74 15.28 29.57 -10.76
C THR A 74 13.91 30.01 -11.27
N ASP A 75 13.17 29.12 -11.94
CA ASP A 75 11.84 29.42 -12.46
C ASP A 75 10.81 29.65 -11.34
N VAL A 76 10.89 28.91 -10.24
CA VAL A 76 10.06 29.13 -9.04
C VAL A 76 10.20 30.56 -8.52
N GLU A 77 11.41 31.12 -8.48
CA GLU A 77 11.63 32.50 -8.03
C GLU A 77 10.87 33.52 -8.91
N PHE A 78 10.80 33.28 -10.22
CA PHE A 78 10.12 34.15 -11.18
C PHE A 78 8.59 33.99 -11.20
N MET A 79 8.06 32.83 -10.80
CA MET A 79 6.62 32.55 -10.85
C MET A 79 5.79 33.22 -9.76
N THR A 80 6.41 33.64 -8.66
CA THR A 80 5.71 34.20 -7.48
C THR A 80 4.82 35.42 -7.78
N ASN A 81 5.01 36.09 -8.92
CA ASN A 81 4.23 37.25 -9.36
C ASN A 81 3.48 37.04 -10.69
N THR A 82 3.44 35.81 -11.21
CA THR A 82 2.75 35.49 -12.46
C THR A 82 1.24 35.39 -12.21
N PRO A 83 0.40 36.13 -12.95
CA PRO A 83 -1.05 36.10 -12.77
C PRO A 83 -1.67 34.80 -13.30
N ILE A 84 -2.87 34.47 -12.81
CA ILE A 84 -3.70 33.38 -13.34
C ILE A 84 -3.93 33.61 -14.85
N ILE A 85 -3.73 32.55 -15.63
CA ILE A 85 -3.94 32.55 -17.08
C ILE A 85 -5.44 32.61 -17.35
N THR A 86 -5.85 33.62 -18.11
CA THR A 86 -7.28 33.82 -18.46
C THR A 86 -7.60 33.47 -19.90
N ASP A 87 -6.58 33.33 -20.75
CA ASP A 87 -6.74 32.94 -22.15
C ASP A 87 -6.58 31.42 -22.30
N GLN A 88 -7.57 30.78 -22.91
CA GLN A 88 -7.61 29.32 -23.01
C GLN A 88 -6.50 28.76 -23.92
N ALA A 89 -6.04 29.50 -24.93
CA ALA A 89 -4.94 29.04 -25.79
C ALA A 89 -3.60 29.13 -25.06
N GLU A 90 -3.43 30.12 -24.17
CA GLU A 90 -2.30 30.20 -23.27
C GLU A 90 -2.33 29.07 -22.21
N GLU A 91 -3.51 28.74 -21.65
CA GLU A 91 -3.65 27.59 -20.75
C GLU A 91 -3.20 26.30 -21.44
N GLN A 92 -3.68 26.07 -22.67
CA GLN A 92 -3.27 24.91 -23.47
C GLN A 92 -1.76 24.88 -23.69
N THR A 93 -1.16 26.02 -24.06
CA THR A 93 0.29 26.13 -24.33
C THR A 93 1.13 25.76 -23.11
N VAL A 94 0.77 26.28 -21.93
CA VAL A 94 1.46 25.97 -20.66
C VAL A 94 1.24 24.52 -20.26
N TYR A 95 0.00 24.02 -20.40
CA TYR A 95 -0.34 22.63 -20.07
C TYR A 95 0.39 21.62 -20.96
N GLU A 96 0.56 21.89 -22.25
CA GLU A 96 1.31 21.01 -23.15
C GLU A 96 2.80 20.92 -22.75
N GLY A 97 3.43 22.06 -22.43
CA GLY A 97 4.78 22.08 -21.88
C GLY A 97 4.87 21.32 -20.55
N TYR A 98 3.91 21.56 -19.65
CA TYR A 98 3.82 20.90 -18.34
C TYR A 98 3.72 19.38 -18.49
N SER A 99 2.81 18.91 -19.33
CA SER A 99 2.60 17.49 -19.58
C SER A 99 3.81 16.83 -20.23
N ASN A 100 4.56 17.54 -21.08
CA ASN A 100 5.81 17.02 -21.64
C ASN A 100 6.89 16.85 -20.57
N PHE A 101 7.02 17.82 -19.66
CA PHE A 101 7.97 17.71 -18.56
C PHE A 101 7.59 16.58 -17.61
N VAL A 102 6.31 16.47 -17.24
CA VAL A 102 5.77 15.33 -16.49
C VAL A 102 6.16 14.02 -17.16
N GLN A 103 5.88 13.85 -18.46
CA GLN A 103 6.18 12.61 -19.18
C GLN A 103 7.68 12.27 -19.11
N SER A 104 8.57 13.26 -19.23
CA SER A 104 10.01 13.04 -19.10
C SER A 104 10.42 12.56 -17.70
N LEU A 105 9.78 13.05 -16.65
CA LEU A 105 10.04 12.64 -15.28
C LEU A 105 9.54 11.22 -15.03
N LEU A 106 8.32 10.89 -15.49
CA LEU A 106 7.78 9.54 -15.39
C LEU A 106 8.74 8.51 -16.02
N GLU A 107 9.18 8.78 -17.26
CA GLU A 107 10.09 7.86 -17.94
C GLU A 107 11.47 7.79 -17.30
N LEU A 108 12.01 8.90 -16.80
CA LEU A 108 13.27 8.92 -16.08
C LEU A 108 13.20 8.08 -14.79
N MET A 109 12.11 8.25 -14.02
CA MET A 109 11.89 7.49 -12.80
C MET A 109 11.67 6.00 -13.08
N ASP A 110 10.94 5.65 -14.13
CA ASP A 110 10.78 4.27 -14.59
C ASP A 110 12.12 3.66 -15.02
N ALA A 111 12.97 4.44 -15.70
CA ALA A 111 14.31 4.01 -16.08
C ALA A 111 15.18 3.74 -14.85
N PHE A 112 15.15 4.61 -13.84
CA PHE A 112 15.83 4.36 -12.56
C PHE A 112 15.29 3.10 -11.88
N SER A 113 13.97 2.99 -11.71
CA SER A 113 13.32 1.86 -11.04
C SER A 113 13.68 0.53 -11.69
N SER A 114 13.52 0.44 -13.02
CA SER A 114 13.80 -0.78 -13.78
C SER A 114 15.30 -1.12 -13.87
N SER A 115 16.18 -0.14 -13.69
CA SER A 115 17.63 -0.32 -13.75
C SER A 115 18.30 -0.45 -12.37
N ALA A 116 17.52 -0.40 -11.29
CA ALA A 116 18.05 -0.29 -9.93
C ALA A 116 19.00 -1.44 -9.54
N THR A 117 18.69 -2.68 -9.92
CA THR A 117 19.54 -3.84 -9.64
C THR A 117 20.92 -3.71 -10.28
N GLU A 118 20.95 -3.36 -11.56
CA GLU A 118 22.19 -3.19 -12.33
C GLU A 118 23.00 -2.00 -11.78
N LEU A 119 22.34 -0.86 -11.58
CA LEU A 119 22.94 0.35 -11.03
C LEU A 119 23.54 0.16 -9.63
N LYS A 120 22.87 -0.61 -8.76
CA LYS A 120 23.41 -1.01 -7.44
C LYS A 120 24.64 -1.90 -7.56
N SER A 121 24.72 -2.74 -8.59
CA SER A 121 25.83 -3.68 -8.80
C SER A 121 27.09 -3.03 -9.35
N ILE A 122 26.92 -1.98 -10.16
CA ILE A 122 28.01 -1.28 -10.87
C ILE A 122 28.81 -0.38 -9.93
N ASP A 123 28.13 0.35 -9.03
CA ASP A 123 28.78 1.23 -8.06
C ASP A 123 27.99 1.24 -6.74
N SER A 124 28.66 0.82 -5.67
CA SER A 124 28.10 0.78 -4.31
C SER A 124 27.57 2.13 -3.81
N THR A 125 28.05 3.24 -4.34
CA THR A 125 27.59 4.59 -3.97
C THR A 125 26.28 4.98 -4.64
N THR A 126 25.93 4.33 -5.76
CA THR A 126 24.68 4.58 -6.51
C THR A 126 23.44 4.19 -5.70
N LYS A 127 23.57 3.20 -4.82
CA LYS A 127 22.53 2.78 -3.88
C LYS A 127 21.95 3.96 -3.10
N ASP A 128 22.81 4.79 -2.53
CA ASP A 128 22.38 5.91 -1.69
C ASP A 128 22.24 7.20 -2.49
N LYS A 129 23.06 7.35 -3.55
CA LYS A 129 23.12 8.59 -4.32
C LYS A 129 21.90 8.77 -5.22
N VAL A 130 21.44 7.75 -5.95
CA VAL A 130 20.27 7.90 -6.83
C VAL A 130 19.02 8.30 -6.04
N PRO A 131 18.64 7.64 -4.92
CA PRO A 131 17.57 8.10 -4.04
C PRO A 131 17.73 9.55 -3.59
N SER A 132 18.94 9.96 -3.19
CA SER A 132 19.21 11.33 -2.78
C SER A 132 18.94 12.33 -3.90
N GLU A 133 19.44 12.06 -5.11
CA GLU A 133 19.24 12.95 -6.26
C GLU A 133 17.76 13.00 -6.69
N VAL A 134 17.06 11.87 -6.67
CA VAL A 134 15.63 11.82 -6.98
C VAL A 134 14.81 12.63 -5.96
N ARG A 135 15.10 12.52 -4.65
CA ARG A 135 14.44 13.33 -3.60
C ARG A 135 14.68 14.82 -3.77
N ILE A 136 15.89 15.22 -4.15
CA ILE A 136 16.23 16.62 -4.41
C ILE A 136 15.45 17.14 -5.62
N LEU A 137 15.41 16.36 -6.70
CA LEU A 137 14.65 16.69 -7.91
C LEU A 137 13.15 16.78 -7.63
N GLU A 138 12.57 15.79 -6.96
CA GLU A 138 11.17 15.75 -6.56
C GLU A 138 10.80 17.00 -5.74
N SER A 139 11.61 17.34 -4.73
CA SER A 139 11.35 18.51 -3.88
C SER A 139 11.32 19.83 -4.68
N ALA A 140 12.20 19.97 -5.67
CA ALA A 140 12.24 21.15 -6.53
C ALA A 140 11.03 21.17 -7.48
N VAL A 141 10.75 20.03 -8.12
CA VAL A 141 9.64 19.87 -9.08
C VAL A 141 8.30 20.07 -8.40
N ASP A 142 8.12 19.61 -7.17
CA ASP A 142 6.90 19.82 -6.39
C ASP A 142 6.60 21.30 -6.21
N ALA A 143 7.58 22.06 -5.73
CA ALA A 143 7.45 23.51 -5.59
C ALA A 143 7.08 24.17 -6.92
N TYR A 144 7.65 23.69 -8.03
CA TYR A 144 7.39 24.21 -9.36
C TYR A 144 5.98 23.90 -9.85
N PHE A 145 5.55 22.66 -9.75
CA PHE A 145 4.22 22.22 -10.15
C PHE A 145 3.12 22.87 -9.33
N TYR A 146 3.30 23.03 -8.01
CA TYR A 146 2.33 23.78 -7.19
C TYR A 146 2.10 25.21 -7.69
N ASN A 147 3.17 25.90 -8.09
CA ASN A 147 3.06 27.25 -8.63
C ASN A 147 2.41 27.26 -10.02
N ILE A 148 2.78 26.35 -10.92
CA ILE A 148 2.20 26.27 -12.28
C ILE A 148 0.72 25.89 -12.22
N ILE A 149 0.33 24.91 -11.39
CA ILE A 149 -1.07 24.51 -11.21
C ILE A 149 -1.91 25.70 -10.75
N GLY A 150 -1.34 26.55 -9.88
CA GLY A 150 -1.96 27.78 -9.41
C GLY A 150 -2.18 28.85 -10.49
N LEU A 151 -1.53 28.72 -11.65
CA LEU A 151 -1.75 29.62 -12.80
C LEU A 151 -2.99 29.23 -13.61
N PHE A 152 -3.46 27.98 -13.52
CA PHE A 152 -4.72 27.58 -14.16
C PHE A 152 -5.92 28.01 -13.30
N PRO A 153 -7.01 28.53 -13.91
CA PRO A 153 -8.25 28.77 -13.18
C PRO A 153 -8.71 27.50 -12.46
N ALA A 154 -9.11 27.61 -11.19
CA ALA A 154 -9.48 26.45 -10.36
C ALA A 154 -10.65 25.60 -10.92
N ASN A 155 -11.44 26.16 -11.84
CA ASN A 155 -12.53 25.47 -12.53
C ASN A 155 -12.16 25.00 -13.95
N SER A 156 -10.92 25.16 -14.39
CA SER A 156 -10.47 24.70 -15.71
C SER A 156 -10.11 23.22 -15.67
N SER A 157 -10.31 22.52 -16.79
CA SER A 157 -9.91 21.12 -16.92
C SER A 157 -8.40 20.93 -16.77
N TYR A 158 -7.61 21.93 -17.20
CA TYR A 158 -6.16 21.90 -17.12
C TYR A 158 -5.65 21.92 -15.68
N ASN A 159 -6.32 22.64 -14.77
CA ASN A 159 -5.99 22.61 -13.34
C ASN A 159 -6.13 21.19 -12.76
N ALA A 160 -7.28 20.54 -13.02
CA ALA A 160 -7.56 19.19 -12.55
C ALA A 160 -6.61 18.14 -13.17
N GLN A 161 -6.35 18.24 -14.47
CA GLN A 161 -5.44 17.34 -15.17
C GLN A 161 -4.00 17.50 -14.72
N ALA A 162 -3.51 18.75 -14.54
CA ALA A 162 -2.15 19.01 -14.08
C ALA A 162 -1.93 18.50 -12.65
N SER A 163 -2.94 18.63 -11.78
CA SER A 163 -2.92 18.08 -10.42
C SER A 163 -2.87 16.55 -10.42
N ASN A 164 -3.61 15.89 -11.31
CA ASN A 164 -3.55 14.44 -11.47
C ASN A 164 -2.17 13.97 -11.96
N GLN A 165 -1.61 14.65 -12.95
CA GLN A 165 -0.27 14.39 -13.46
C GLN A 165 0.84 14.61 -12.42
N LYS A 166 0.71 15.62 -11.56
CA LYS A 166 1.64 15.83 -10.43
C LYS A 166 1.64 14.62 -9.50
N ALA A 167 0.47 14.13 -9.12
CA ALA A 167 0.36 12.94 -8.26
C ALA A 167 0.98 11.68 -8.90
N GLN A 168 0.93 11.56 -10.23
CA GLN A 168 1.64 10.50 -10.94
C GLN A 168 3.16 10.67 -10.82
N VAL A 169 3.69 11.89 -10.95
CA VAL A 169 5.14 12.14 -10.77
C VAL A 169 5.58 11.76 -9.36
N ASP A 170 4.83 12.12 -8.31
CA ASP A 170 5.13 11.74 -6.92
C ASP A 170 5.24 10.21 -6.78
N THR A 171 4.28 9.51 -7.38
CA THR A 171 4.22 8.04 -7.33
C THR A 171 5.45 7.43 -8.02
N HIS A 172 5.85 7.95 -9.18
CA HIS A 172 7.02 7.45 -9.90
C HIS A 172 8.34 7.80 -9.20
N CYS A 173 8.47 9.01 -8.63
CA CYS A 173 9.64 9.39 -7.80
C CYS A 173 9.78 8.44 -6.61
N PHE A 174 8.68 8.17 -5.92
CA PHE A 174 8.63 7.21 -4.83
C PHE A 174 9.06 5.81 -5.28
N GLN A 175 8.53 5.30 -6.39
CA GLN A 175 8.91 4.00 -6.96
C GLN A 175 10.39 3.93 -7.33
N ALA A 176 10.92 4.98 -7.96
CA ALA A 176 12.33 5.09 -8.33
C ALA A 176 13.24 5.08 -7.10
N ILE A 177 12.93 5.85 -6.07
CA ILE A 177 13.64 5.84 -4.78
C ILE A 177 13.58 4.44 -4.16
N TRP A 178 12.38 3.87 -4.10
CA TRP A 178 12.13 2.56 -3.50
C TRP A 178 12.94 1.45 -4.16
N ALA A 179 13.08 1.45 -5.49
CA ALA A 179 13.85 0.43 -6.18
C ALA A 179 15.33 0.32 -5.72
N PHE A 180 15.89 1.41 -5.20
CA PHE A 180 17.26 1.48 -4.66
C PHE A 180 17.30 1.33 -3.13
N ASP A 181 16.23 1.75 -2.44
CA ASP A 181 16.09 1.72 -0.98
C ASP A 181 15.58 0.37 -0.44
N LEU A 182 15.01 -0.48 -1.29
CA LEU A 182 14.52 -1.80 -0.87
C LEU A 182 15.68 -2.68 -0.40
N SER A 183 15.60 -3.06 0.88
CA SER A 183 16.33 -4.23 1.38
C SER A 183 15.86 -5.46 0.59
N ASP A 184 16.75 -6.43 0.40
CA ASP A 184 16.37 -7.71 -0.18
C ASP A 184 15.17 -8.32 0.59
N GLY A 185 14.94 -7.97 1.85
CA GLY A 185 13.81 -8.42 2.67
C GLY A 185 12.44 -7.93 2.19
N ILE A 186 12.26 -6.62 1.97
CA ILE A 186 10.97 -6.05 1.51
C ILE A 186 10.72 -6.37 0.03
N LEU A 187 11.77 -6.36 -0.80
CA LEU A 187 11.69 -6.85 -2.18
C LEU A 187 11.32 -8.33 -2.21
N ASN A 188 11.92 -9.18 -1.37
CA ASN A 188 11.51 -10.59 -1.30
C ASN A 188 10.05 -10.74 -0.86
N GLN A 189 9.50 -9.88 0.02
CA GLN A 189 8.06 -9.92 0.35
C GLN A 189 7.19 -9.60 -0.88
N ILE A 190 7.51 -8.51 -1.61
CA ILE A 190 6.77 -8.09 -2.80
C ILE A 190 6.95 -9.11 -3.95
N GLU A 191 8.18 -9.51 -4.26
CA GLU A 191 8.52 -10.47 -5.32
C GLU A 191 7.98 -11.88 -5.03
N SER A 192 8.00 -12.33 -3.76
CA SER A 192 7.42 -13.63 -3.38
C SER A 192 5.90 -13.63 -3.49
N SER A 193 5.24 -12.49 -3.24
CA SER A 193 3.78 -12.35 -3.38
C SER A 193 3.32 -12.44 -4.83
N LYS A 194 4.18 -12.11 -5.80
CA LYS A 194 3.84 -11.93 -7.23
C LYS A 194 2.62 -11.01 -7.46
N ALA A 195 2.29 -10.16 -6.48
CA ALA A 195 1.13 -9.29 -6.53
C ALA A 195 1.48 -8.00 -7.29
N VAL A 196 0.55 -7.54 -8.11
CA VAL A 196 0.56 -6.16 -8.63
C VAL A 196 -0.17 -5.31 -7.60
N LEU A 197 0.58 -4.43 -6.93
CA LEU A 197 0.02 -3.53 -5.93
C LEU A 197 -0.35 -2.19 -6.59
N GLU A 198 -1.62 -2.07 -7.00
CA GLU A 198 -2.20 -0.79 -7.44
C GLU A 198 -2.97 -0.18 -6.28
N ILE A 199 -2.44 0.89 -5.68
CA ILE A 199 -3.10 1.64 -4.61
C ILE A 199 -3.58 2.97 -5.19
N GLU A 200 -4.87 3.05 -5.52
CA GLU A 200 -5.49 4.30 -5.99
C GLU A 200 -5.77 5.27 -4.83
N HIS A 201 -6.20 4.73 -3.68
CA HIS A 201 -6.52 5.50 -2.47
C HIS A 201 -6.11 4.72 -1.22
N ASP A 202 -5.31 5.34 -0.35
CA ASP A 202 -4.98 4.75 0.94
C ASP A 202 -6.09 4.96 2.00
N VAL A 203 -5.87 4.44 3.22
CA VAL A 203 -6.83 4.57 4.32
C VAL A 203 -7.07 6.03 4.72
N ALA A 204 -6.03 6.87 4.71
CA ALA A 204 -6.14 8.28 5.06
C ALA A 204 -7.00 9.05 4.03
N ASP A 205 -6.84 8.74 2.75
CA ASP A 205 -7.62 9.31 1.67
C ASP A 205 -9.08 8.86 1.74
N GLN A 206 -9.34 7.58 2.02
CA GLN A 206 -10.69 7.05 2.23
C GLN A 206 -11.40 7.72 3.41
N LEU A 207 -10.72 7.91 4.55
CA LEU A 207 -11.28 8.59 5.71
C LEU A 207 -11.63 10.06 5.40
N ARG A 208 -10.71 10.80 4.75
CA ARG A 208 -10.95 12.18 4.36
C ARG A 208 -12.08 12.32 3.35
N ALA A 209 -12.19 11.41 2.39
CA ALA A 209 -13.25 11.38 1.39
C ALA A 209 -14.64 11.24 2.02
N ASP A 210 -14.75 10.50 3.13
CA ASP A 210 -15.99 10.37 3.91
C ASP A 210 -16.15 11.47 4.99
N GLY A 211 -15.28 12.48 5.00
CA GLY A 211 -15.35 13.61 5.92
C GLY A 211 -14.92 13.29 7.36
N ILE A 212 -14.15 12.22 7.58
CA ILE A 212 -13.58 11.85 8.88
C ILE A 212 -12.21 12.54 9.03
N PRO A 213 -12.05 13.47 9.99
CA PRO A 213 -10.75 14.08 10.26
C PRO A 213 -9.78 13.02 10.81
N LEU A 214 -8.54 12.98 10.31
CA LEU A 214 -7.54 12.01 10.79
C LEU A 214 -7.20 12.23 12.26
N GLU A 215 -7.36 13.46 12.76
CA GLU A 215 -7.21 13.85 14.18
C GLU A 215 -8.24 13.18 15.09
N SER A 216 -9.33 12.68 14.54
CA SER A 216 -10.35 11.94 15.30
C SER A 216 -9.96 10.48 15.56
N ILE A 217 -8.93 9.97 14.88
CA ILE A 217 -8.48 8.59 15.03
C ILE A 217 -7.51 8.51 16.22
N SER A 218 -7.86 7.71 17.22
CA SER A 218 -7.05 7.59 18.45
C SER A 218 -5.93 6.56 18.34
N ALA A 219 -6.11 5.54 17.50
CA ALA A 219 -5.15 4.45 17.35
C ALA A 219 -5.24 3.78 15.97
N ILE A 220 -4.09 3.34 15.49
CA ILE A 220 -3.92 2.39 14.38
C ILE A 220 -3.39 1.09 15.01
N ILE A 221 -3.96 -0.04 14.62
CA ILE A 221 -3.60 -1.35 15.17
C ILE A 221 -3.10 -2.20 14.01
N TRP A 222 -1.82 -2.58 14.04
CA TRP A 222 -1.27 -3.53 13.09
C TRP A 222 -1.55 -4.94 13.58
N SER A 223 -2.12 -5.77 12.70
CA SER A 223 -2.24 -7.21 12.96
C SER A 223 -0.85 -7.83 13.09
N HIS A 224 0.09 -7.42 12.22
CA HIS A 224 1.50 -7.75 12.24
C HIS A 224 2.27 -6.82 11.29
N HIS A 225 3.59 -7.02 11.23
CA HIS A 225 4.53 -6.15 10.53
C HIS A 225 4.67 -6.36 9.00
N HIS A 226 3.93 -7.28 8.37
CA HIS A 226 4.01 -7.45 6.91
C HIS A 226 3.41 -6.26 6.16
N ILE A 227 3.98 -5.97 4.99
CA ILE A 227 3.73 -4.75 4.22
C ILE A 227 2.26 -4.50 3.87
N ASP A 228 1.49 -5.56 3.61
CA ASP A 228 0.07 -5.50 3.28
C ASP A 228 -0.84 -5.21 4.49
N HIS A 229 -0.28 -5.12 5.70
CA HIS A 229 -1.01 -4.87 6.96
C HIS A 229 -0.59 -3.58 7.66
N THR A 230 0.45 -2.91 7.19
CA THR A 230 1.03 -1.74 7.87
C THR A 230 0.49 -0.41 7.34
N GLY A 231 0.28 -0.31 6.02
CA GLY A 231 -0.13 0.94 5.36
C GLY A 231 0.84 2.09 5.63
N ASP A 232 0.35 3.33 5.66
CA ASP A 232 1.16 4.51 6.00
C ASP A 232 0.61 5.27 7.23
N PRO A 233 1.04 4.90 8.45
CA PRO A 233 0.68 5.64 9.65
C PRO A 233 1.22 7.07 9.68
N SER A 234 2.25 7.43 8.91
CA SER A 234 2.88 8.76 8.94
C SER A 234 1.91 9.87 8.51
N ARG A 235 0.89 9.53 7.71
CA ARG A 235 -0.19 10.44 7.28
C ARG A 235 -1.14 10.85 8.40
N PHE A 236 -1.14 10.13 9.52
CA PHE A 236 -1.96 10.43 10.69
C PHE A 236 -1.20 11.32 11.67
N PRO A 237 -1.89 12.24 12.38
CA PRO A 237 -1.24 13.14 13.31
C PRO A 237 -0.52 12.35 14.41
N PRO A 238 0.58 12.87 14.99
CA PRO A 238 1.37 12.17 16.01
C PRO A 238 0.58 11.75 17.27
N SER A 239 -0.59 12.34 17.50
CA SER A 239 -1.53 11.97 18.57
C SER A 239 -2.18 10.59 18.39
N THR A 240 -2.23 10.07 17.17
CA THR A 240 -2.78 8.73 16.87
C THR A 240 -1.78 7.68 17.34
N LYS A 241 -2.14 6.77 18.24
CA LYS A 241 -1.21 5.72 18.70
C LYS A 241 -0.97 4.68 17.61
N LEU A 242 0.21 4.06 17.59
CA LEU A 242 0.43 2.84 16.82
C LEU A 242 0.51 1.66 17.79
N VAL A 243 -0.41 0.71 17.65
CA VAL A 243 -0.52 -0.48 18.50
C VAL A 243 -0.01 -1.68 17.72
N VAL A 244 0.91 -2.43 18.32
CA VAL A 244 1.56 -3.61 17.73
C VAL A 244 1.53 -4.79 18.69
N GLY A 245 1.64 -6.00 18.16
CA GLY A 245 1.68 -7.21 18.97
C GLY A 245 3.01 -7.43 19.69
N PRO A 246 3.05 -8.38 20.64
CA PRO A 246 4.22 -8.66 21.46
C PRO A 246 5.40 -9.14 20.62
N GLY A 247 6.59 -8.61 20.87
CA GLY A 247 7.81 -9.03 20.19
C GLY A 247 8.29 -8.03 19.15
N PHE A 248 7.39 -7.17 18.64
CA PHE A 248 7.68 -6.14 17.65
C PHE A 248 8.86 -5.24 18.06
N LYS A 249 8.92 -4.77 19.31
CA LYS A 249 10.01 -3.88 19.77
C LYS A 249 11.32 -4.61 20.04
N SER A 250 11.24 -5.92 20.26
CA SER A 250 12.39 -6.75 20.59
C SER A 250 13.00 -7.46 19.37
N HIS A 251 12.26 -7.52 18.26
CA HIS A 251 12.68 -8.21 17.06
C HIS A 251 13.53 -7.29 16.17
N SER A 252 14.70 -7.80 15.77
CA SER A 252 15.75 -7.00 15.12
C SER A 252 15.40 -6.53 13.71
N ARG A 253 14.26 -6.96 13.15
CA ARG A 253 13.77 -6.57 11.82
C ARG A 253 12.50 -5.73 11.86
N THR A 254 11.99 -5.42 13.04
CA THR A 254 10.77 -4.59 13.21
C THR A 254 11.04 -3.35 14.05
N PHE A 255 12.06 -3.38 14.92
CA PHE A 255 12.48 -2.22 15.68
C PHE A 255 14.00 -2.20 15.95
N PRO A 256 14.71 -1.10 15.66
CA PRO A 256 14.23 0.12 15.00
C PRO A 256 13.86 -0.12 13.53
N GLY A 257 13.14 0.85 12.95
CA GLY A 257 12.64 0.82 11.58
C GLY A 257 13.71 1.26 10.59
N TYR A 258 13.37 1.23 9.31
CA TYR A 258 14.17 1.86 8.26
C TYR A 258 13.96 3.38 8.26
N PRO A 259 15.01 4.23 8.12
CA PRO A 259 16.39 3.88 7.77
C PRO A 259 17.32 3.63 8.96
N SER A 260 16.88 3.76 10.21
CA SER A 260 17.75 3.50 11.38
C SER A 260 18.30 2.08 11.42
N ASN A 261 17.59 1.13 10.80
CA ASN A 261 17.99 -0.24 10.58
C ASN A 261 17.76 -0.64 9.12
N THR A 262 18.83 -0.94 8.40
CA THR A 262 18.80 -1.29 6.97
C THR A 262 18.16 -2.65 6.69
N ASP A 263 18.07 -3.52 7.70
CA ASP A 263 17.48 -4.86 7.59
C ASP A 263 16.02 -4.89 8.09
N SER A 264 15.45 -3.72 8.39
CA SER A 264 14.08 -3.63 8.89
C SER A 264 13.05 -3.90 7.80
N LEU A 265 11.93 -4.50 8.20
CA LEU A 265 10.75 -4.80 7.39
C LEU A 265 9.70 -3.70 7.49
N VAL A 266 9.91 -2.72 8.38
CA VAL A 266 9.03 -1.58 8.62
C VAL A 266 9.83 -0.29 8.64
N THR A 267 9.17 0.85 8.48
CA THR A 267 9.80 2.17 8.43
C THR A 267 9.69 2.90 9.78
N ASP A 268 10.70 3.72 10.10
CA ASP A 268 10.75 4.50 11.33
C ASP A 268 9.67 5.58 11.38
N ASP A 269 9.31 6.15 10.23
CA ASP A 269 8.28 7.19 10.11
C ASP A 269 6.89 6.73 10.58
N ALA A 270 6.63 5.43 10.61
CA ALA A 270 5.41 4.85 11.18
C ALA A 270 5.24 5.19 12.68
N PHE A 271 6.35 5.32 13.42
CA PHE A 271 6.34 5.53 14.87
C PHE A 271 7.18 6.71 15.39
N ILE A 272 7.96 7.40 14.55
CA ILE A 272 8.66 8.63 14.96
C ILE A 272 7.64 9.68 15.42
N GLY A 273 7.87 10.25 16.60
CA GLY A 273 7.02 11.29 17.18
C GLY A 273 5.67 10.79 17.68
N ARG A 274 5.39 9.49 17.60
CA ARG A 274 4.14 8.83 17.97
C ARG A 274 4.32 7.93 19.18
N ASP A 275 3.24 7.71 19.93
CA ASP A 275 3.19 6.66 20.95
C ASP A 275 3.09 5.28 20.29
N LEU A 276 4.20 4.53 20.27
CA LEU A 276 4.27 3.13 19.84
C LEU A 276 3.98 2.22 21.05
N VAL A 277 2.82 1.57 21.04
CA VAL A 277 2.32 0.70 22.11
C VAL A 277 2.46 -0.75 21.71
N GLU A 278 3.38 -1.47 22.36
CA GLU A 278 3.47 -2.93 22.23
C GLU A 278 2.57 -3.55 23.30
N LEU A 279 1.67 -4.44 22.89
CA LEU A 279 0.72 -5.07 23.80
C LEU A 279 1.41 -6.00 24.79
N ASP A 280 1.04 -5.90 26.07
CA ASP A 280 1.47 -6.80 27.14
C ASP A 280 0.30 -7.66 27.61
N PHE A 281 0.44 -8.98 27.47
CA PHE A 281 -0.59 -9.95 27.83
C PHE A 281 -0.38 -10.58 29.22
N THR A 282 0.52 -10.06 30.06
CA THR A 282 0.84 -10.63 31.38
C THR A 282 -0.39 -10.77 32.28
N ASP A 283 -1.25 -9.75 32.33
CA ASP A 283 -2.49 -9.73 33.14
C ASP A 283 -3.76 -9.86 32.26
N SER A 284 -3.63 -10.49 31.08
CA SER A 284 -4.73 -10.64 30.13
C SER A 284 -5.81 -11.62 30.61
N ILE A 285 -7.02 -11.44 30.08
CA ILE A 285 -8.10 -12.43 30.22
C ILE A 285 -7.95 -13.50 29.14
N GLU A 286 -8.68 -14.62 29.27
CA GLU A 286 -8.72 -15.65 28.24
C GLU A 286 -10.10 -15.71 27.58
N ILE A 287 -10.14 -15.66 26.25
CA ILE A 287 -11.36 -15.80 25.44
C ILE A 287 -11.11 -16.88 24.39
N GLY A 288 -11.84 -18.00 24.48
CA GLY A 288 -11.75 -19.11 23.51
C GLY A 288 -10.31 -19.64 23.32
N GLY A 289 -9.52 -19.67 24.38
CA GLY A 289 -8.11 -20.11 24.35
C GLY A 289 -7.10 -19.05 23.91
N PHE A 290 -7.55 -17.85 23.51
CA PHE A 290 -6.67 -16.71 23.24
C PHE A 290 -6.47 -15.87 24.50
N LEU A 291 -5.23 -15.44 24.74
CA LEU A 291 -5.00 -14.31 25.65
C LEU A 291 -5.56 -13.05 25.01
N ALA A 292 -6.31 -12.26 25.78
CA ALA A 292 -7.12 -11.17 25.26
C ALA A 292 -7.02 -9.92 26.14
N ILE A 293 -6.95 -8.76 25.50
CA ILE A 293 -6.97 -7.43 26.12
C ILE A 293 -8.22 -6.70 25.64
N ASP A 294 -9.05 -6.24 26.57
CA ASP A 294 -10.16 -5.35 26.26
C ASP A 294 -9.62 -3.94 26.00
N PHE A 295 -9.50 -3.57 24.72
CA PHE A 295 -8.76 -2.38 24.31
C PHE A 295 -9.43 -1.07 24.73
N PHE A 296 -10.76 -1.05 24.78
CA PHE A 296 -11.55 0.12 25.18
C PHE A 296 -12.08 0.03 26.62
N GLU A 297 -11.81 -1.09 27.32
CA GLU A 297 -12.31 -1.37 28.67
C GLU A 297 -13.85 -1.35 28.80
N ASP A 298 -14.56 -1.55 27.69
CA ASP A 298 -16.03 -1.59 27.60
C ASP A 298 -16.57 -2.88 26.94
N GLY A 299 -15.66 -3.79 26.59
CA GLY A 299 -15.91 -5.06 25.90
C GLY A 299 -16.33 -4.93 24.44
N SER A 300 -16.13 -3.77 23.81
CA SER A 300 -16.44 -3.56 22.39
C SER A 300 -15.38 -4.13 21.46
N LEU A 301 -14.12 -4.16 21.87
CA LEU A 301 -12.99 -4.67 21.08
C LEU A 301 -11.99 -5.39 21.96
N TYR A 302 -11.77 -6.68 21.70
CA TYR A 302 -10.72 -7.45 22.32
C TYR A 302 -9.59 -7.70 21.32
N LEU A 303 -8.35 -7.40 21.70
CA LEU A 303 -7.16 -7.78 20.93
C LEU A 303 -6.65 -9.11 21.45
N LEU A 304 -6.40 -10.05 20.54
CA LEU A 304 -6.12 -11.45 20.83
C LEU A 304 -4.69 -11.78 20.42
N ARG A 305 -3.92 -12.39 21.31
CA ARG A 305 -2.57 -12.87 21.00
C ARG A 305 -2.64 -14.13 20.13
N SER A 306 -2.24 -14.02 18.87
CA SER A 306 -2.38 -15.05 17.84
C SER A 306 -1.08 -15.28 17.07
N ASN A 307 0.04 -15.46 17.80
CA ASN A 307 1.36 -15.78 17.24
C ASN A 307 1.32 -16.98 16.30
N GLY A 308 2.26 -17.00 15.34
CA GLY A 308 2.49 -18.16 14.48
C GLY A 308 2.88 -17.74 13.08
N HIS A 309 2.01 -16.98 12.43
CA HIS A 309 2.30 -16.34 11.14
C HIS A 309 3.53 -15.44 11.26
N THR A 310 3.48 -14.52 12.23
CA THR A 310 4.64 -13.81 12.76
C THR A 310 4.63 -13.85 14.29
N ASP A 311 5.78 -13.55 14.90
CA ASP A 311 5.93 -13.43 16.35
C ASP A 311 5.05 -12.31 16.94
N ASP A 312 4.79 -11.23 16.21
CA ASP A 312 3.97 -10.10 16.64
C ASP A 312 2.49 -10.20 16.21
N HIS A 313 2.05 -11.34 15.67
CA HIS A 313 0.71 -11.46 15.10
C HIS A 313 -0.42 -11.38 16.15
N ILE A 314 -1.37 -10.46 15.94
CA ILE A 314 -2.58 -10.28 16.73
C ILE A 314 -3.84 -10.30 15.87
N SER A 315 -4.92 -10.82 16.46
CA SER A 315 -6.27 -10.81 15.90
C SER A 315 -7.17 -9.90 16.74
N ALA A 316 -8.38 -9.61 16.26
CA ALA A 316 -9.35 -8.84 17.01
C ALA A 316 -10.72 -9.51 17.07
N LEU A 317 -11.40 -9.40 18.21
CA LEU A 317 -12.78 -9.81 18.41
C LEU A 317 -13.62 -8.57 18.73
N ALA A 318 -14.36 -8.09 17.72
CA ALA A 318 -15.18 -6.89 17.81
C ALA A 318 -16.64 -7.26 18.12
N ARG A 319 -17.18 -6.72 19.21
CA ARG A 319 -18.60 -6.88 19.57
C ARG A 319 -19.44 -5.93 18.71
N THR A 320 -20.36 -6.50 17.95
CA THR A 320 -21.26 -5.75 17.05
C THR A 320 -22.64 -5.54 17.66
N SER A 321 -23.14 -6.51 18.43
CA SER A 321 -24.37 -6.40 19.21
C SER A 321 -24.35 -7.41 20.36
N GLU A 322 -25.45 -7.51 21.11
CA GLU A 322 -25.57 -8.46 22.24
C GLU A 322 -25.29 -9.89 21.76
N ASN A 323 -24.21 -10.49 22.30
CA ASN A 323 -23.74 -11.84 21.93
C ASN A 323 -23.46 -12.03 20.43
N ARG A 324 -23.07 -10.97 19.71
CA ARG A 324 -22.66 -11.02 18.29
C ARG A 324 -21.31 -10.39 18.10
N PHE A 325 -20.40 -11.12 17.48
CA PHE A 325 -19.02 -10.68 17.31
C PHE A 325 -18.54 -10.88 15.87
N VAL A 326 -17.56 -10.09 15.49
CA VAL A 326 -16.75 -10.29 14.29
C VAL A 326 -15.35 -10.62 14.77
N PHE A 327 -14.82 -11.76 14.35
CA PHE A 327 -13.44 -12.15 14.58
C PHE A 327 -12.63 -11.76 13.33
N LEU A 328 -11.78 -10.75 13.47
CA LEU A 328 -10.83 -10.29 12.46
C LEU A 328 -9.53 -11.06 12.67
N GLY A 329 -9.31 -12.08 11.86
CA GLY A 329 -8.25 -13.06 12.06
C GLY A 329 -6.88 -12.69 11.49
N GLY A 330 -6.76 -11.56 10.79
CA GLY A 330 -5.53 -11.20 10.10
C GLY A 330 -5.07 -12.35 9.19
N ASP A 331 -3.83 -12.77 9.40
CA ASP A 331 -3.15 -13.84 8.67
C ASP A 331 -3.02 -15.13 9.50
N ILE A 332 -3.93 -15.40 10.47
CA ILE A 332 -4.05 -16.75 11.06
C ILE A 332 -4.25 -17.81 9.95
N ALA A 333 -4.92 -17.42 8.87
CA ALA A 333 -5.09 -18.20 7.65
C ALA A 333 -5.15 -17.24 6.46
N HIS A 334 -4.70 -17.70 5.29
CA HIS A 334 -4.72 -16.95 4.02
C HIS A 334 -5.88 -17.41 3.12
N HIS A 335 -6.47 -18.58 3.39
CA HIS A 335 -7.59 -19.10 2.62
C HIS A 335 -8.62 -19.86 3.48
N PRO A 336 -9.95 -19.68 3.27
CA PRO A 336 -10.95 -20.35 4.10
C PRO A 336 -10.88 -21.89 4.10
N GLY A 337 -10.35 -22.46 3.02
CA GLY A 337 -10.07 -23.89 2.91
C GLY A 337 -9.06 -24.42 3.93
N GLU A 338 -8.25 -23.57 4.57
CA GLU A 338 -7.31 -23.96 5.63
C GLU A 338 -8.03 -24.27 6.96
N PHE A 339 -9.23 -23.71 7.16
CA PHE A 339 -10.01 -23.92 8.37
C PHE A 339 -11.45 -24.41 8.14
N ARG A 340 -11.82 -24.74 6.90
CA ARG A 340 -13.13 -25.33 6.57
C ARG A 340 -13.01 -26.48 5.57
N PRO A 341 -13.78 -27.57 5.73
CA PRO A 341 -14.71 -27.86 6.83
C PRO A 341 -14.01 -28.37 8.11
N THR A 342 -14.72 -28.36 9.24
CA THR A 342 -14.24 -28.92 10.52
C THR A 342 -15.28 -29.84 11.16
N LYS A 343 -14.93 -30.51 12.27
CA LYS A 343 -15.90 -31.30 13.06
C LYS A 343 -17.06 -30.46 13.62
N HIS A 344 -16.79 -29.19 13.91
CA HIS A 344 -17.76 -28.28 14.50
C HIS A 344 -18.51 -27.46 13.44
N LEU A 345 -17.94 -27.31 12.24
CA LEU A 345 -18.58 -26.76 11.05
C LEU A 345 -18.38 -27.71 9.86
N PRO A 346 -19.12 -28.83 9.81
CA PRO A 346 -18.97 -29.81 8.75
C PRO A 346 -19.49 -29.27 7.41
N LEU A 347 -19.00 -29.86 6.33
CA LEU A 347 -19.52 -29.59 4.99
C LEU A 347 -21.03 -29.88 4.97
N PRO A 348 -21.89 -28.92 4.55
CA PRO A 348 -23.34 -29.11 4.54
C PRO A 348 -23.72 -30.16 3.48
N SER A 349 -24.96 -30.66 3.47
CA SER A 349 -25.41 -31.60 2.43
C SER A 349 -25.53 -30.95 1.05
N GLU A 350 -25.85 -29.66 1.02
CA GLU A 350 -26.02 -28.84 -0.18
C GLU A 350 -25.30 -27.51 0.02
N ILE A 351 -24.61 -27.04 -1.03
CA ILE A 351 -23.87 -25.78 -1.00
C ILE A 351 -24.53 -24.84 -2.00
N SER A 352 -24.97 -23.68 -1.50
CA SER A 352 -25.50 -22.59 -2.31
C SER A 352 -24.35 -21.66 -2.71
N LEU A 353 -23.91 -21.73 -3.96
CA LEU A 353 -22.92 -20.81 -4.52
C LEU A 353 -23.64 -19.65 -5.21
N TRP A 354 -23.48 -18.45 -4.68
CA TRP A 354 -24.05 -17.22 -5.23
C TRP A 354 -23.15 -16.69 -6.35
N THR A 355 -23.70 -16.42 -7.54
CA THR A 355 -22.97 -15.83 -8.67
C THR A 355 -22.89 -14.30 -8.57
N VAL A 356 -21.75 -13.74 -8.98
CA VAL A 356 -21.48 -12.30 -8.96
C VAL A 356 -22.37 -11.59 -9.99
N GLY A 357 -23.00 -10.46 -9.60
CA GLY A 357 -23.62 -9.51 -10.54
C GLY A 357 -25.13 -9.65 -10.83
N GLN A 358 -25.85 -10.58 -10.19
CA GLN A 358 -27.31 -10.70 -10.33
C GLN A 358 -28.01 -10.48 -8.98
N GLN A 359 -28.62 -9.31 -8.80
CA GLN A 359 -29.38 -8.90 -7.59
C GLN A 359 -30.73 -9.64 -7.42
N SER A 360 -31.02 -10.66 -8.24
CA SER A 360 -32.26 -11.44 -8.19
C SER A 360 -32.05 -12.77 -7.46
N ALA A 361 -32.97 -13.14 -6.57
CA ALA A 361 -32.99 -14.40 -5.81
C ALA A 361 -33.05 -15.70 -6.64
N GLU A 362 -32.92 -15.62 -7.97
CA GLU A 362 -33.16 -16.69 -8.94
C GLU A 362 -31.88 -17.39 -9.44
N ALA A 363 -30.68 -16.91 -9.07
CA ALA A 363 -29.39 -17.43 -9.57
C ALA A 363 -28.54 -18.14 -8.49
N VAL A 364 -29.16 -18.91 -7.61
CA VAL A 364 -28.44 -19.78 -6.66
C VAL A 364 -28.09 -21.10 -7.36
N SER A 365 -26.80 -21.36 -7.58
CA SER A 365 -26.36 -22.70 -7.98
C SER A 365 -26.28 -23.57 -6.73
N VAL A 366 -27.25 -24.45 -6.54
CA VAL A 366 -27.22 -25.45 -5.47
C VAL A 366 -26.47 -26.68 -5.98
N CYS A 367 -25.29 -26.91 -5.40
CA CYS A 367 -24.46 -28.07 -5.73
C CYS A 367 -24.53 -29.10 -4.59
N PRO A 368 -24.72 -30.39 -4.90
CA PRO A 368 -24.57 -31.45 -3.91
C PRO A 368 -23.17 -31.44 -3.32
N ALA A 369 -23.05 -31.43 -1.99
CA ALA A 369 -21.75 -31.38 -1.34
C ALA A 369 -20.88 -32.60 -1.63
N SER A 370 -21.47 -33.72 -2.06
CA SER A 370 -20.78 -34.91 -2.53
C SER A 370 -19.77 -34.62 -3.66
N VAL A 371 -19.99 -33.57 -4.45
CA VAL A 371 -19.03 -33.11 -5.48
C VAL A 371 -17.74 -32.60 -4.82
N PHE A 372 -17.88 -31.75 -3.80
CA PHE A 372 -16.75 -31.20 -3.05
C PHE A 372 -16.08 -32.26 -2.16
N GLU A 373 -16.85 -33.20 -1.60
CA GLU A 373 -16.29 -34.37 -0.93
C GLU A 373 -15.44 -35.23 -1.88
N ALA A 374 -15.80 -35.34 -3.16
CA ALA A 374 -15.06 -36.15 -4.14
C ALA A 374 -13.68 -35.58 -4.49
N ILE A 375 -13.54 -34.25 -4.47
CA ILE A 375 -12.32 -33.53 -4.84
C ILE A 375 -11.47 -33.10 -3.64
N SER A 376 -11.99 -33.26 -2.42
CA SER A 376 -11.25 -32.94 -1.21
C SER A 376 -9.95 -33.74 -1.10
N PRO A 377 -8.79 -33.09 -0.86
CA PRO A 377 -7.52 -33.78 -0.63
C PRO A 377 -7.54 -34.71 0.58
N ALA A 378 -8.51 -34.56 1.50
CA ALA A 378 -8.70 -35.44 2.66
C ALA A 378 -8.87 -36.92 2.26
N LYS A 379 -9.56 -37.21 1.15
CA LYS A 379 -9.76 -38.59 0.69
C LYS A 379 -8.45 -39.29 0.32
N GLY A 380 -7.53 -38.58 -0.33
CA GLY A 380 -6.20 -39.09 -0.66
C GLY A 380 -5.35 -39.39 0.58
N ARG A 381 -5.64 -38.72 1.70
CA ARG A 381 -5.01 -38.92 3.02
C ARG A 381 -5.75 -39.96 3.90
N GLY A 382 -6.85 -40.54 3.42
CA GLY A 382 -7.68 -41.46 4.21
C GLY A 382 -8.48 -40.79 5.34
N LEU A 383 -8.69 -39.47 5.25
CA LEU A 383 -9.43 -38.66 6.21
C LEU A 383 -10.87 -38.40 5.75
N ASP A 384 -11.76 -38.05 6.69
CA ASP A 384 -13.14 -37.71 6.38
C ASP A 384 -13.24 -36.29 5.80
N ALA A 385 -13.53 -36.22 4.50
CA ALA A 385 -13.68 -34.98 3.74
C ALA A 385 -14.79 -34.04 4.27
N LYS A 386 -15.74 -34.54 5.06
CA LYS A 386 -16.82 -33.70 5.63
C LYS A 386 -16.36 -32.82 6.78
N VAL A 387 -15.24 -33.17 7.42
CA VAL A 387 -14.79 -32.55 8.67
C VAL A 387 -13.30 -32.22 8.67
N THR A 388 -12.65 -32.34 7.51
CA THR A 388 -11.22 -32.07 7.33
C THR A 388 -11.07 -30.88 6.38
N PRO A 389 -10.31 -29.84 6.76
CA PRO A 389 -10.05 -28.70 5.89
C PRO A 389 -9.46 -29.11 4.53
N PHE A 390 -9.75 -28.30 3.50
CA PHE A 390 -9.24 -28.51 2.15
C PHE A 390 -7.72 -28.34 2.05
N TYR A 391 -7.18 -27.41 2.83
CA TYR A 391 -5.77 -27.04 2.83
C TYR A 391 -5.18 -27.19 4.23
N GLU A 392 -3.87 -27.38 4.27
CA GLU A 392 -3.06 -27.26 5.48
C GLU A 392 -2.34 -25.91 5.42
N LEU A 393 -1.99 -25.34 6.58
CA LEU A 393 -1.19 -24.12 6.61
C LEU A 393 0.15 -24.34 5.91
N ASN A 394 0.60 -23.34 5.17
CA ASN A 394 1.90 -23.39 4.52
C ASN A 394 3.02 -23.05 5.52
N ALA A 395 3.87 -24.02 5.83
CA ALA A 395 5.03 -23.83 6.71
C ALA A 395 5.97 -22.69 6.26
N ALA A 396 6.03 -22.39 4.96
CA ALA A 396 6.89 -21.32 4.44
C ALA A 396 6.30 -19.91 4.66
N MET A 397 5.01 -19.80 4.99
CA MET A 397 4.32 -18.54 5.25
C MET A 397 4.25 -18.22 6.75
N ASN A 398 4.72 -19.11 7.62
CA ASN A 398 4.60 -18.96 9.08
C ASN A 398 5.97 -19.05 9.74
N GLU A 399 6.32 -18.08 10.59
CA GLU A 399 7.54 -18.12 11.40
C GLU A 399 7.55 -19.30 12.37
N SER A 400 6.38 -19.65 12.93
CA SER A 400 6.17 -20.82 13.78
C SER A 400 4.89 -21.55 13.35
N LEU A 401 5.04 -22.61 12.56
CA LEU A 401 3.91 -23.43 12.12
C LEU A 401 3.10 -24.01 13.29
N GLY A 402 3.77 -24.46 14.36
CA GLY A 402 3.07 -25.05 15.50
C GLY A 402 2.21 -24.04 16.27
N ASP A 403 2.70 -22.80 16.43
CA ASP A 403 1.90 -21.74 17.05
C ASP A 403 0.77 -21.27 16.13
N ALA A 404 1.02 -21.22 14.82
CA ALA A 404 0.01 -20.89 13.81
C ALA A 404 -1.13 -21.92 13.81
N GLU A 405 -0.81 -23.22 13.83
CA GLU A 405 -1.79 -24.30 13.95
C GLU A 405 -2.59 -24.17 15.25
N ALA A 406 -1.94 -23.86 16.37
CA ALA A 406 -2.62 -23.66 17.66
C ALA A 406 -3.56 -22.43 17.64
N ALA A 407 -3.17 -21.34 16.98
CA ALA A 407 -4.03 -20.17 16.77
C ALA A 407 -5.22 -20.50 15.85
N LEU A 408 -4.98 -21.24 14.77
CA LEU A 408 -5.99 -21.69 13.82
C LEU A 408 -7.03 -22.58 14.51
N GLU A 409 -6.60 -23.56 15.31
CA GLU A 409 -7.50 -24.45 16.06
C GLU A 409 -8.43 -23.68 16.99
N LYS A 410 -7.91 -22.65 17.68
CA LYS A 410 -8.72 -21.78 18.53
C LYS A 410 -9.72 -21.00 17.68
N MET A 411 -9.30 -20.38 16.58
CA MET A 411 -10.17 -19.63 15.67
C MET A 411 -11.30 -20.49 15.11
N MET A 412 -11.04 -21.76 14.77
CA MET A 412 -12.07 -22.71 14.29
C MET A 412 -13.23 -22.87 15.28
N THR A 413 -12.98 -22.75 16.59
CA THR A 413 -14.05 -22.83 17.59
C THR A 413 -15.01 -21.65 17.51
N PHE A 414 -14.51 -20.44 17.21
CA PHE A 414 -15.32 -19.26 16.96
C PHE A 414 -16.10 -19.40 15.65
N ASP A 415 -15.43 -19.88 14.59
CA ASP A 415 -16.04 -20.07 13.27
C ASP A 415 -17.21 -21.06 13.30
N ALA A 416 -17.20 -22.03 14.20
CA ALA A 416 -18.28 -22.99 14.33
C ALA A 416 -19.57 -22.42 14.94
N THR A 417 -19.54 -21.26 15.60
CA THR A 417 -20.70 -20.69 16.29
C THR A 417 -21.53 -19.81 15.35
N SER A 418 -22.86 -19.73 15.51
CA SER A 418 -23.66 -18.73 14.76
C SER A 418 -23.45 -17.29 15.25
N GLU A 419 -22.71 -17.11 16.34
CA GLU A 419 -22.61 -15.88 17.11
C GLU A 419 -21.42 -15.03 16.66
N VAL A 420 -20.47 -15.64 15.94
CA VAL A 420 -19.23 -15.00 15.52
C VAL A 420 -19.07 -15.10 14.00
N LEU A 421 -18.91 -13.98 13.32
CA LEU A 421 -18.47 -13.96 11.92
C LEU A 421 -16.95 -13.89 11.86
N VAL A 422 -16.30 -14.95 11.37
CA VAL A 422 -14.84 -14.96 11.16
C VAL A 422 -14.51 -14.40 9.78
N ILE A 423 -13.59 -13.44 9.74
CA ILE A 423 -13.06 -12.78 8.53
C ILE A 423 -11.53 -12.82 8.64
N ILE A 424 -10.86 -13.44 7.67
CA ILE A 424 -9.40 -13.39 7.51
C ILE A 424 -9.05 -12.32 6.46
N ALA A 425 -7.83 -11.81 6.48
CA ALA A 425 -7.44 -10.67 5.64
C ALA A 425 -7.56 -10.97 4.14
N HIS A 426 -7.17 -12.17 3.72
CA HIS A 426 -7.03 -12.55 2.31
C HIS A 426 -8.21 -13.38 1.76
N ASP A 427 -9.38 -13.36 2.40
CA ASP A 427 -10.58 -14.03 1.88
C ASP A 427 -11.28 -13.22 0.77
N ALA A 428 -10.78 -13.37 -0.46
CA ALA A 428 -11.36 -12.76 -1.65
C ALA A 428 -12.83 -13.18 -1.90
N SER A 429 -13.29 -14.31 -1.33
CA SER A 429 -14.66 -14.79 -1.53
C SER A 429 -15.70 -13.92 -0.83
N LEU A 430 -15.29 -13.09 0.13
CA LEU A 430 -16.14 -12.20 0.89
C LEU A 430 -16.30 -10.79 0.30
N GLY A 431 -15.49 -10.40 -0.70
CA GLY A 431 -15.40 -9.01 -1.17
C GLY A 431 -16.74 -8.37 -1.60
N ASP A 432 -17.59 -9.09 -2.31
CA ASP A 432 -18.92 -8.61 -2.73
C ASP A 432 -20.05 -9.04 -1.77
N ILE A 433 -19.72 -9.64 -0.62
CA ILE A 433 -20.67 -9.92 0.47
C ILE A 433 -20.59 -8.81 1.52
N LEU A 434 -19.38 -8.42 1.89
CA LEU A 434 -19.16 -7.54 3.02
C LEU A 434 -19.40 -6.08 2.64
N PRO A 435 -19.99 -5.29 3.54
CA PRO A 435 -20.04 -3.84 3.39
C PRO A 435 -18.65 -3.26 3.70
N PHE A 436 -18.01 -2.67 2.71
CA PHE A 436 -16.80 -1.88 2.92
C PHE A 436 -17.13 -0.47 3.42
N PHE A 437 -16.16 0.13 4.12
CA PHE A 437 -16.22 1.53 4.56
C PHE A 437 -16.63 2.43 3.37
N PRO A 438 -17.56 3.39 3.56
CA PRO A 438 -18.11 3.89 4.83
C PRO A 438 -19.33 3.13 5.39
N LYS A 439 -19.73 2.01 4.78
CA LYS A 439 -20.86 1.21 5.27
C LYS A 439 -20.48 0.48 6.56
N ARG A 440 -21.48 0.26 7.43
CA ARG A 440 -21.32 -0.44 8.70
C ARG A 440 -21.61 -1.93 8.55
N MET A 441 -20.95 -2.74 9.37
CA MET A 441 -21.14 -4.20 9.43
C MET A 441 -21.82 -4.66 10.74
N THR A 442 -22.44 -3.74 11.49
CA THR A 442 -23.07 -4.05 12.80
C THR A 442 -24.16 -5.13 12.71
N ASP A 443 -24.88 -5.16 11.58
CA ASP A 443 -26.06 -6.01 11.37
C ASP A 443 -25.78 -7.29 10.55
N TRP A 444 -24.51 -7.72 10.48
CA TRP A 444 -24.06 -8.85 9.64
C TRP A 444 -24.87 -10.14 9.82
N HIS A 445 -25.40 -10.38 11.02
CA HIS A 445 -26.18 -11.57 11.36
C HIS A 445 -27.59 -11.52 10.76
N MET A 446 -28.23 -10.35 10.70
CA MET A 446 -29.53 -10.15 10.05
C MET A 446 -29.41 -10.21 8.54
N GLU A 447 -28.31 -9.68 8.00
CA GLU A 447 -28.00 -9.68 6.57
C GLU A 447 -27.50 -11.05 6.05
N GLY A 448 -27.30 -12.02 6.96
CA GLY A 448 -26.94 -13.39 6.62
C GLY A 448 -25.54 -13.54 6.01
N TYR A 449 -24.62 -12.59 6.26
CA TYR A 449 -23.29 -12.59 5.64
C TYR A 449 -22.51 -13.88 5.94
N LYS A 450 -22.58 -14.38 7.18
CA LYS A 450 -21.92 -15.64 7.55
C LYS A 450 -22.41 -16.82 6.71
N ALA A 451 -23.73 -17.00 6.61
CA ALA A 451 -24.32 -18.11 5.87
C ALA A 451 -24.01 -18.03 4.36
N ARG A 452 -23.98 -16.82 3.80
CA ARG A 452 -23.66 -16.56 2.39
C ARG A 452 -22.16 -16.73 2.08
N GLY A 453 -21.29 -16.41 3.03
CA GLY A 453 -19.84 -16.41 2.86
C GLY A 453 -19.14 -17.73 3.19
N ALA A 454 -19.64 -18.50 4.18
CA ALA A 454 -18.91 -19.61 4.80
C ALA A 454 -18.30 -20.62 3.81
N TRP A 455 -19.02 -20.94 2.73
CA TRP A 455 -18.63 -21.96 1.74
C TRP A 455 -18.28 -21.40 0.37
N ARG A 456 -18.21 -20.07 0.25
CA ARG A 456 -18.11 -19.42 -1.05
C ARG A 456 -16.74 -19.60 -1.71
N PHE A 457 -15.68 -19.79 -0.93
CA PHE A 457 -14.35 -20.18 -1.41
C PHE A 457 -14.34 -21.43 -2.29
N LEU A 458 -15.35 -22.32 -2.16
CA LEU A 458 -15.47 -23.51 -3.00
C LEU A 458 -15.84 -23.19 -4.46
N ARG A 459 -16.29 -21.96 -4.76
CA ARG A 459 -16.50 -21.50 -6.14
C ARG A 459 -15.22 -21.60 -6.96
N ASP A 460 -14.09 -21.24 -6.37
CA ASP A 460 -12.82 -21.16 -7.10
C ASP A 460 -12.37 -22.58 -7.52
N ILE A 461 -12.83 -23.59 -6.77
CA ILE A 461 -12.65 -25.02 -7.09
C ILE A 461 -13.66 -25.50 -8.15
N ALA A 462 -14.88 -24.95 -8.16
CA ALA A 462 -15.93 -25.34 -9.11
C ALA A 462 -15.69 -24.81 -10.54
N VAL A 463 -15.07 -23.64 -10.71
CA VAL A 463 -14.78 -23.03 -12.03
C VAL A 463 -13.84 -23.90 -12.88
N VAL A 464 -12.91 -24.63 -12.25
CA VAL A 464 -11.95 -25.53 -12.92
C VAL A 464 -12.66 -26.67 -13.70
N PHE A 465 -13.89 -27.05 -13.32
CA PHE A 465 -14.62 -28.15 -13.94
C PHE A 465 -15.58 -27.73 -15.06
N ASN A 466 -16.10 -26.50 -15.07
CA ASN A 466 -16.93 -26.04 -16.19
C ASN A 466 -16.10 -25.66 -17.43
N GLY A 467 -14.78 -25.47 -17.29
CA GLY A 467 -13.86 -25.20 -18.40
C GLY A 467 -13.23 -26.44 -19.05
N SER A 468 -13.58 -27.65 -18.61
CA SER A 468 -13.03 -28.92 -19.14
C SER A 468 -14.04 -29.75 -19.95
N THR A 469 -15.13 -29.12 -20.41
CA THR A 469 -16.11 -29.70 -21.34
C THR A 469 -16.33 -28.85 -22.59
N GLU A 470 -15.26 -28.39 -23.23
CA GLU A 470 -15.24 -28.11 -24.68
C GLU A 470 -14.02 -28.76 -25.34
#